data_AF-A0A661I0R7-F1
#
_entry.id   AF-A0A661I0R7-F1
#
_cell.length_a   1.000
_cell.length_b   1.000
_cell.length_c   1.000
_cell.angle_alpha   90.00
_cell.angle_beta   90.00
_cell.angle_gamma   90.00
#
_symmetry.space_group_name_H-M   'P 1'
#
loop_
_entity.id
_entity.type
_entity.pdbx_description
1 polymer ?
#
loop_
_entity_poly.entity_id
_entity_poly.type
_entity_poly.pdbx_seq_one_letter_code
_entity_poly.pdbx_strand_id
1 'polypeptide(L)'
;MDAISILTIVFCVVGIIAFMFSIYSIIKIRNMFPQGAKIKNYWNIALYLVALFTLGYVVAIIGVSVIKLQLMKEIMTPIVYLFGSLFVLLIVRLSYQTYKMVLK
;
A
#
# COMPACT_ATOMS: atom_id res chain seq x y z
N MET A 1 7.22 -27.16 3.10
CA MET A 1 7.32 -25.92 2.30
C MET A 1 8.79 -25.68 2.00
N ASP A 2 9.10 -25.23 0.80
CA ASP A 2 10.43 -24.80 0.37
C ASP A 2 10.82 -23.47 1.05
N ALA A 3 12.13 -23.23 1.19
CA ALA A 3 12.66 -22.04 1.87
C ALA A 3 12.16 -20.72 1.25
N ILE A 4 11.94 -20.71 -0.06
CA ILE A 4 11.44 -19.55 -0.81
C ILE A 4 9.99 -19.23 -0.40
N SER A 5 9.14 -20.25 -0.24
CA SER A 5 7.75 -20.07 0.23
C SER A 5 7.70 -19.53 1.66
N ILE A 6 8.55 -20.04 2.57
CA ILE A 6 8.62 -19.54 3.96
C ILE A 6 9.04 -18.07 3.96
N LEU A 7 10.11 -17.73 3.23
CA LEU A 7 10.60 -16.36 3.11
C LEU A 7 9.53 -15.42 2.53
N THR A 8 8.78 -15.88 1.53
CA THR A 8 7.69 -15.12 0.92
C THR A 8 6.61 -14.79 1.96
N ILE A 9 6.19 -15.76 2.77
CA ILE A 9 5.17 -15.52 3.81
C ILE A 9 5.69 -14.54 4.86
N VAL A 10 6.94 -14.68 5.31
CA VAL A 10 7.56 -13.74 6.26
C VAL A 10 7.52 -12.32 5.72
N PHE A 11 7.96 -12.10 4.47
CA PHE A 11 7.90 -10.77 3.86
C PHE A 11 6.48 -10.26 3.69
N CYS A 12 5.52 -11.14 3.41
CA CYS A 12 4.13 -10.73 3.30
C CYS A 12 3.56 -10.27 4.66
N VAL A 13 3.87 -10.99 5.74
CA VAL A 13 3.45 -10.61 7.10
C VAL A 13 4.06 -9.27 7.51
N VAL A 14 5.37 -9.09 7.30
CA VAL A 14 6.06 -7.82 7.58
C VAL A 14 5.44 -6.69 6.75
N GLY A 15 5.16 -6.94 5.46
CA GLY A 15 4.50 -5.99 4.58
C GLY A 15 3.11 -5.58 5.09
N ILE A 16 2.28 -6.54 5.51
CA ILE A 16 0.96 -6.27 6.08
C ILE A 16 1.07 -5.39 7.33
N ILE A 17 2.01 -5.69 8.24
CA ILE A 17 2.23 -4.87 9.45
C ILE A 17 2.63 -3.44 9.06
N ALA A 18 3.54 -3.28 8.10
CA ALA A 18 3.95 -1.97 7.61
C ALA A 18 2.80 -1.19 6.96
N PHE A 19 1.93 -1.84 6.18
CA PHE A 19 0.75 -1.19 5.61
C PHE A 19 -0.28 -0.82 6.68
N MET A 20 -0.51 -1.67 7.68
CA MET A 20 -1.40 -1.33 8.80
C MET A 20 -0.91 -0.07 9.55
N PHE A 21 0.40 0.03 9.78
CA PHE A 21 1.01 1.24 10.34
C PHE A 21 0.86 2.46 9.40
N SER A 22 1.00 2.24 8.10
CA SER A 22 0.81 3.29 7.08
C SER A 22 -0.62 3.80 7.04
N ILE A 23 -1.63 2.91 7.13
CA ILE A 23 -3.05 3.27 7.24
C ILE A 23 -3.27 4.18 8.44
N TYR A 24 -2.77 3.77 9.61
CA TYR A 24 -2.87 4.57 10.84
C TYR A 24 -2.27 5.98 10.65
N SER A 25 -1.07 6.04 10.06
CA SER A 25 -0.36 7.30 9.81
C SER A 25 -1.10 8.20 8.82
N ILE A 26 -1.61 7.64 7.72
CA ILE A 26 -2.41 8.37 6.71
C ILE A 26 -3.68 8.91 7.35
N ILE A 27 -4.40 8.12 8.15
CA ILE A 27 -5.61 8.58 8.84
C ILE A 27 -5.29 9.76 9.77
N LYS A 28 -4.19 9.65 10.54
CA LYS A 28 -3.75 10.71 11.45
C LYS A 28 -3.44 12.00 10.68
N ILE A 29 -2.66 11.92 9.60
CA ILE A 29 -2.31 13.07 8.76
C ILE A 29 -3.56 13.67 8.10
N ARG A 30 -4.43 12.83 7.51
CA ARG A 30 -5.67 13.26 6.88
C ARG A 30 -6.57 14.04 7.85
N ASN A 31 -6.64 13.59 9.11
CA ASN A 31 -7.47 14.22 10.12
C ASN A 31 -6.91 15.56 10.65
N MET A 32 -5.65 15.89 10.35
CA MET A 32 -5.09 17.22 10.64
C MET A 32 -5.65 18.31 9.71
N PHE A 33 -6.22 17.93 8.56
CA PHE A 33 -6.79 18.89 7.62
C PHE A 33 -8.27 19.19 7.91
N PRO A 34 -8.71 20.45 7.71
CA PRO A 34 -10.09 20.86 7.90
C PRO A 34 -11.06 20.06 7.02
N GLN A 35 -12.29 19.91 7.49
CA GLN A 35 -13.34 19.22 6.74
C GLN A 35 -13.62 19.96 5.41
N GLY A 36 -13.75 19.23 4.31
CA GLY A 36 -13.96 19.79 2.97
C GLY A 36 -12.69 20.21 2.21
N ALA A 37 -11.50 20.15 2.83
CA ALA A 37 -10.26 20.48 2.14
C ALA A 37 -9.99 19.51 0.97
N LYS A 38 -9.72 20.05 -0.24
CA LYS A 38 -9.40 19.24 -1.43
C LYS A 38 -8.25 18.25 -1.18
N ILE A 39 -7.28 18.61 -0.33
CA ILE A 39 -6.15 17.72 0.00
C ILE A 39 -6.61 16.42 0.69
N LYS A 40 -7.72 16.45 1.44
CA LYS A 40 -8.26 15.31 2.17
C LYS A 40 -8.71 14.18 1.21
N ASN A 41 -9.19 14.55 0.02
CA ASN A 41 -9.58 13.57 -1.01
C ASN A 41 -8.37 12.82 -1.56
N TYR A 42 -7.23 13.49 -1.76
CA TYR A 42 -6.01 12.83 -2.21
C TYR A 42 -5.45 11.87 -1.14
N TRP A 43 -5.55 12.24 0.14
CA TRP A 43 -5.22 11.32 1.24
C TRP A 43 -6.18 10.12 1.32
N ASN A 44 -7.45 10.26 0.94
CA ASN A 44 -8.35 9.11 0.82
C ASN A 44 -7.95 8.19 -0.33
N ILE A 45 -7.51 8.73 -1.48
CA ILE A 45 -6.97 7.92 -2.58
C ILE A 45 -5.73 7.13 -2.10
N ALA A 46 -4.82 7.78 -1.38
CA ALA A 46 -3.67 7.11 -0.78
C ALA A 46 -4.09 5.98 0.17
N LEU A 47 -5.11 6.22 1.01
CA LEU A 47 -5.66 5.22 1.91
C LEU A 47 -6.22 4.00 1.17
N TYR A 48 -6.99 4.22 0.09
CA TYR A 48 -7.52 3.14 -0.74
C TYR A 48 -6.41 2.33 -1.42
N LEU A 49 -5.38 2.99 -1.95
CA LEU A 49 -4.22 2.32 -2.54
C LEU A 49 -3.50 1.45 -1.51
N VAL A 50 -3.24 1.99 -0.31
CA VAL A 50 -2.62 1.22 0.76
C VAL A 50 -3.46 0.01 1.16
N ALA A 51 -4.77 0.18 1.32
CA ALA A 51 -5.68 -0.94 1.63
C ALA A 51 -5.65 -2.02 0.52
N LEU A 52 -5.61 -1.61 -0.74
CA LEU A 52 -5.48 -2.51 -1.88
C LEU A 52 -4.16 -3.31 -1.83
N PHE A 53 -3.04 -2.67 -1.48
CA PHE A 53 -1.77 -3.39 -1.28
C PHE A 53 -1.87 -4.39 -0.14
N THR A 54 -2.43 -4.02 1.01
CA THR A 54 -2.63 -4.93 2.14
C THR A 54 -3.38 -6.19 1.71
N LEU A 55 -4.46 -6.03 0.94
CA LEU A 55 -5.22 -7.16 0.38
C LEU A 55 -4.38 -7.98 -0.59
N GLY A 56 -3.58 -7.35 -1.45
CA GLY A 56 -2.66 -8.05 -2.35
C GLY A 56 -1.68 -8.96 -1.61
N TYR A 57 -1.17 -8.54 -0.45
CA TYR A 57 -0.30 -9.37 0.39
C TYR A 57 -1.04 -10.53 1.06
N VAL A 58 -2.30 -10.33 1.48
CA VAL A 58 -3.15 -11.43 1.97
C VAL A 58 -3.40 -12.46 0.87
N VAL A 59 -3.73 -12.00 -0.34
CA VAL A 59 -3.92 -12.87 -1.51
C VAL A 59 -2.63 -13.62 -1.85
N ALA A 60 -1.47 -12.98 -1.73
CA ALA A 60 -0.17 -13.63 -1.94
C ALA A 60 0.08 -14.77 -0.94
N ILE A 61 -0.23 -14.57 0.35
CA ILE A 61 -0.11 -15.62 1.37
C ILE A 61 -1.03 -16.80 1.04
N ILE A 62 -2.28 -16.55 0.65
CA ILE A 62 -3.25 -17.59 0.27
C ILE A 62 -2.78 -18.33 -1.00
N GLY A 63 -2.30 -17.60 -2.01
CA GLY A 63 -1.84 -18.17 -3.28
C GLY A 63 -0.63 -19.11 -3.12
N VAL A 64 0.32 -18.74 -2.24
CA VAL A 64 1.48 -19.57 -1.91
C VAL A 64 1.08 -20.80 -1.07
N SER A 65 0.13 -20.65 -0.16
CA SER A 65 -0.21 -21.69 0.81
C SER A 65 -1.22 -22.73 0.30
N VAL A 66 -2.10 -22.36 -0.64
CA VAL A 66 -3.27 -23.19 -0.99
C VAL A 66 -3.27 -23.64 -2.46
N ILE A 67 -2.89 -22.78 -3.42
CA ILE A 67 -3.26 -23.03 -4.83
C ILE A 67 -2.06 -23.22 -5.77
N LYS A 68 -0.81 -22.94 -5.35
CA LYS A 68 0.41 -23.07 -6.21
C LYS A 68 0.22 -22.51 -7.64
N LEU A 69 -0.51 -21.40 -7.76
CA LEU A 69 -0.88 -20.79 -9.03
C LEU A 69 0.27 -19.92 -9.56
N GLN A 70 1.19 -20.55 -10.28
CA GLN A 70 2.31 -19.86 -10.96
C GLN A 70 1.81 -18.72 -11.86
N LEU A 71 0.74 -18.95 -12.62
CA LEU A 71 0.13 -17.96 -13.53
C LEU A 71 -0.37 -16.71 -12.79
N MET A 72 -0.94 -16.88 -11.59
CA MET A 72 -1.46 -15.77 -10.81
C MET A 72 -0.31 -14.89 -10.27
N LYS A 73 0.82 -15.51 -9.92
CA LYS A 73 2.04 -14.78 -9.54
C LYS A 73 2.58 -13.94 -10.70
N GLU A 74 2.69 -14.52 -11.89
CA GLU A 74 3.21 -13.84 -13.09
C GLU A 74 2.38 -12.62 -13.52
N ILE A 75 1.05 -12.66 -13.34
CA ILE A 75 0.16 -11.54 -13.66
C ILE A 75 0.11 -10.51 -12.52
N MET A 76 0.04 -10.96 -11.26
CA MET A 76 -0.09 -10.06 -10.11
C MET A 76 1.18 -9.25 -9.85
N THR A 77 2.37 -9.84 -10.05
CA THR A 77 3.65 -9.14 -9.80
C THR A 77 3.80 -7.83 -10.59
N PRO A 78 3.67 -7.79 -11.93
CA PRO A 78 3.78 -6.53 -12.68
C PRO A 78 2.66 -5.54 -12.36
N ILE A 79 1.44 -6.00 -12.07
CA ILE A 79 0.33 -5.14 -11.62
C ILE A 79 0.70 -4.44 -10.31
N VAL A 80 1.19 -5.20 -9.32
CA VAL A 80 1.63 -4.64 -8.03
C VAL A 80 2.77 -3.65 -8.22
N TYR A 81 3.73 -3.91 -9.11
CA TYR A 81 4.80 -2.96 -9.41
C TYR A 81 4.29 -1.67 -10.07
N LEU A 82 3.37 -1.77 -11.03
CA LEU A 82 2.76 -0.61 -11.66
C LEU A 82 2.02 0.25 -10.63
N PHE A 83 1.12 -0.34 -9.85
CA PHE A 83 0.43 0.37 -8.78
C PHE A 83 1.41 0.91 -7.73
N GLY A 84 2.49 0.18 -7.45
CA GLY A 84 3.51 0.57 -6.48
C GLY A 84 4.21 1.86 -6.89
N SER A 85 4.61 1.96 -8.17
CA SER A 85 5.21 3.18 -8.72
C SER A 85 4.24 4.37 -8.73
N LEU A 86 2.95 4.14 -9.07
CA LEU A 86 1.92 5.17 -9.02
C LEU A 86 1.68 5.66 -7.59
N PHE A 87 1.68 4.74 -6.62
CA PHE A 87 1.57 5.08 -5.21
C PHE A 87 2.73 5.95 -4.73
N VAL A 88 3.97 5.59 -5.07
CA VAL A 88 5.15 6.40 -4.73
C VAL A 88 5.04 7.80 -5.33
N LEU A 89 4.70 7.92 -6.62
CA LEU A 89 4.50 9.23 -7.27
C LEU A 89 3.43 10.07 -6.55
N LEU A 90 2.30 9.44 -6.21
CA LEU A 90 1.19 10.09 -5.53
C LEU A 90 1.59 10.58 -4.14
N ILE A 91 2.29 9.76 -3.34
CA ILE A 91 2.77 10.14 -2.00
C ILE A 91 3.80 11.26 -2.10
N VAL A 92 4.78 11.18 -2.99
CA VAL A 92 5.78 12.25 -3.16
C VAL A 92 5.10 13.58 -3.51
N ARG A 93 4.13 13.58 -4.42
CA ARG A 93 3.36 14.79 -4.78
C ARG A 93 2.51 15.30 -3.61
N LEU A 94 1.83 14.41 -2.89
CA LEU A 94 1.01 14.77 -1.72
C LEU A 94 1.84 15.36 -0.59
N SER A 95 2.98 14.73 -0.27
CA SER A 95 3.91 15.21 0.73
C SER A 95 4.46 16.58 0.34
N TYR A 96 4.90 16.76 -0.91
CA TYR A 96 5.37 18.07 -1.40
C TYR A 96 4.29 19.16 -1.27
N GLN A 97 3.05 18.87 -1.70
CA GLN A 97 1.94 19.82 -1.57
C GLN A 97 1.62 20.14 -0.11
N THR A 98 1.69 19.14 0.77
CA THR A 98 1.47 19.30 2.21
C THR A 98 2.54 20.21 2.82
N TYR A 99 3.82 19.94 2.58
CA TYR A 99 4.92 20.77 3.09
C TYR A 99 4.85 22.20 2.56
N LYS A 100 4.53 22.38 1.28
CA LYS A 100 4.37 23.71 0.67
C LYS A 100 3.24 24.53 1.30
N MET A 101 2.17 23.90 1.79
CA MET A 101 1.09 24.59 2.48
C MET A 101 1.45 24.95 3.93
N VAL A 102 2.30 24.18 4.59
CA VAL A 102 2.71 24.41 5.98
C VAL A 102 3.82 25.47 6.08
N LEU A 103 4.73 25.52 5.10
CA LEU A 103 5.86 26.46 5.05
C LEU A 103 5.51 27.82 4.41
N LYS A 104 4.25 28.04 4.05
CA LYS A 104 3.73 29.33 3.59
C LYS A 104 2.97 30.00 4.73
#